data_AF-A0A376FHP6-F1
#
_entry.id   AF-A0A376FHP6-F1
#
_cell.length_a   1.000
_cell.length_b   1.000
_cell.length_c   1.000
_cell.angle_alpha   90.00
_cell.angle_beta   90.00
_cell.angle_gamma   90.00
#
_symmetry.space_group_name_H-M   'P 1'
#
loop_
_entity.id
_entity.type
_entity.pdbx_description
1 polymer ?
#
loop_
_entity_poly.entity_id
_entity_poly.type
_entity_poly.pdbx_seq_one_letter_code
_entity_poly.pdbx_strand_id
1 'polypeptide(L)'
;MPVKWCQKGGFSFTLRSSGEIPSGSTQVVIGDTMGELMLLYGIADLAFVGGSLVERGGHNPLEPAAHAIPVLMGPHTFNFKDICAKLQQADGLFTVTDADSVVKEVSTLLTDEDYRLWYGRHAVEVLPPEPGRTDPSAAASATLSAPAEPLMSTRLSVVMIAKNAADLLPDCLASVAWADEIVILDSGSTDNTVDVARAAGAKVFVDADWQGYGIQRQRAQGHATGDYVLMLDTDERITPELQQAIQAVLSSPQPGAVYSIARRNYFLGRFMRHSGWYPDRVMRLYERERYQYNDNLVHESLSCDSAQVIPLKGDLLHLTCRDFASFQRKQLNYATAWAQERHQRGKKASLTGIFTHTLGAFLKTLLLRGGVLDGKQGWLLAVVNAQYTFNKYTELWALCRGYSEKT
;
A
#
# COMPACT_ATOMS: atom_id res chain seq x y z
N MET A 1 1.53 -10.38 -41.44
CA MET A 1 2.68 -9.66 -40.87
C MET A 1 3.14 -10.26 -39.52
N PRO A 2 2.26 -10.50 -38.52
CA PRO A 2 2.66 -11.04 -37.21
C PRO A 2 3.40 -12.38 -37.25
N VAL A 3 2.92 -13.33 -38.07
CA VAL A 3 3.56 -14.66 -38.27
C VAL A 3 5.04 -14.55 -38.65
N LYS A 4 5.38 -13.63 -39.57
CA LYS A 4 6.77 -13.45 -40.03
C LYS A 4 7.66 -12.91 -38.91
N TRP A 5 7.12 -12.10 -37.99
CA TRP A 5 7.87 -11.61 -36.83
C TRP A 5 8.12 -12.70 -35.81
N CYS A 6 7.12 -13.54 -35.51
CA CYS A 6 7.29 -14.69 -34.62
C CYS A 6 8.34 -15.67 -35.17
N GLN A 7 8.28 -15.96 -36.47
CA GLN A 7 9.29 -16.80 -37.14
C GLN A 7 10.69 -16.21 -37.07
N LYS A 8 10.85 -14.92 -37.38
CA LYS A 8 12.15 -14.23 -37.30
C LYS A 8 12.70 -14.16 -35.88
N GLY A 9 11.82 -14.04 -34.88
CA GLY A 9 12.19 -14.03 -33.46
C GLY A 9 12.41 -15.41 -32.86
N GLY A 10 12.15 -16.50 -33.60
CA GLY A 10 12.27 -17.86 -33.08
C GLY A 10 11.23 -18.22 -32.01
N PHE A 11 10.10 -17.52 -31.97
CA PHE A 11 9.04 -17.77 -30.98
C PHE A 11 8.21 -19.00 -31.38
N SER A 12 7.87 -19.83 -30.41
CA SER A 12 6.82 -20.84 -30.54
C SER A 12 5.45 -20.15 -30.55
N PHE A 13 4.65 -20.33 -31.61
CA PHE A 13 3.37 -19.65 -31.75
C PHE A 13 2.27 -20.54 -32.35
N THR A 14 1.01 -20.18 -32.08
CA THR A 14 -0.18 -20.73 -32.76
C THR A 14 -1.11 -19.60 -33.22
N LEU A 15 -2.03 -19.93 -34.13
CA LEU A 15 -3.03 -19.02 -34.66
C LEU A 15 -4.36 -19.26 -33.95
N ARG A 16 -5.10 -18.21 -33.61
CA ARG A 16 -6.44 -18.35 -33.01
C ARG A 16 -7.38 -19.13 -33.94
N SER A 17 -7.24 -18.93 -35.25
CA SER A 17 -8.02 -19.60 -36.29
C SER A 17 -7.74 -21.11 -36.44
N SER A 18 -6.62 -21.63 -35.92
CA SER A 18 -6.28 -23.06 -36.02
C SER A 18 -7.15 -23.93 -35.11
N GLY A 19 -7.72 -23.34 -34.05
CA GLY A 19 -8.47 -24.06 -33.02
C GLY A 19 -7.60 -24.91 -32.09
N GLU A 20 -6.28 -24.84 -32.21
CA GLU A 20 -5.36 -25.53 -31.31
C GLU A 20 -5.35 -24.88 -29.92
N ILE A 21 -5.37 -25.71 -28.88
CA ILE A 21 -5.25 -25.24 -27.49
C ILE A 21 -3.76 -24.95 -27.21
N PRO A 22 -3.39 -23.72 -26.80
CA PRO A 22 -2.02 -23.39 -26.41
C PRO A 22 -1.51 -24.31 -25.31
N SER A 23 -0.23 -24.70 -25.38
CA SER A 23 0.42 -25.52 -24.35
C SER A 23 1.43 -24.69 -23.56
N GLY A 24 2.05 -25.28 -22.53
CA GLY A 24 3.10 -24.60 -21.74
C GLY A 24 4.35 -24.19 -22.54
N SER A 25 4.51 -24.66 -23.77
CA SER A 25 5.59 -24.24 -24.68
C SER A 25 5.18 -23.16 -25.70
N THR A 26 3.90 -22.76 -25.72
CA THR A 26 3.41 -21.70 -26.60
C THR A 26 3.79 -20.34 -26.02
N GLN A 27 4.58 -19.57 -26.76
CA GLN A 27 5.05 -18.25 -26.31
C GLN A 27 4.18 -17.11 -26.86
N VAL A 28 3.58 -17.29 -28.04
CA VAL A 28 2.73 -16.28 -28.68
C VAL A 28 1.48 -16.92 -29.26
N VAL A 29 0.32 -16.34 -28.97
CA VAL A 29 -0.94 -16.67 -29.67
C VAL A 29 -1.29 -15.48 -30.56
N ILE A 30 -1.42 -15.71 -31.86
CA ILE A 30 -1.76 -14.67 -32.83
C ILE A 30 -3.29 -14.68 -33.02
N GLY A 31 -3.95 -13.62 -32.56
CA GLY A 31 -5.37 -13.36 -32.83
C GLY A 31 -5.59 -12.94 -34.28
N ASP A 32 -5.77 -13.90 -35.18
CA ASP A 32 -5.98 -13.70 -36.61
C ASP A 32 -7.45 -13.77 -37.03
N THR A 33 -8.36 -13.55 -36.08
CA THR A 33 -9.81 -13.58 -36.20
C THR A 33 -10.42 -12.22 -35.83
N MET A 34 -11.62 -11.92 -36.35
CA MET A 34 -12.33 -10.66 -36.06
C MET A 34 -13.34 -10.83 -34.92
N GLY A 35 -13.53 -9.78 -34.12
CA GLY A 35 -14.57 -9.71 -33.09
C GLY A 35 -14.25 -10.41 -31.77
N GLU A 36 -13.06 -11.00 -31.62
CA GLU A 36 -12.67 -11.73 -30.40
C GLU A 36 -11.80 -10.91 -29.42
N LEU A 37 -11.51 -9.64 -29.71
CA LEU A 37 -10.59 -8.84 -28.91
C LEU A 37 -11.03 -8.69 -27.44
N MET A 38 -12.34 -8.52 -27.18
CA MET A 38 -12.89 -8.47 -25.83
C MET A 38 -12.70 -9.79 -25.07
N LEU A 39 -12.80 -10.93 -25.75
CA LEU A 39 -12.52 -12.24 -25.14
C LEU A 39 -11.05 -12.36 -24.75
N LEU A 40 -10.15 -11.84 -25.59
CA LEU A 40 -8.72 -11.82 -25.31
C LEU A 40 -8.39 -10.92 -24.11
N TYR A 41 -9.04 -9.76 -23.98
CA TYR A 41 -8.91 -8.94 -22.77
C TYR A 41 -9.44 -9.66 -21.52
N GLY A 42 -10.53 -10.42 -21.64
CA GLY A 42 -11.11 -11.16 -20.52
C GLY A 42 -10.21 -12.27 -19.94
N ILE A 43 -9.18 -12.71 -20.67
CA ILE A 43 -8.21 -13.71 -20.21
C ILE A 43 -6.79 -13.13 -20.02
N ALA A 44 -6.61 -11.84 -20.29
CA ALA A 44 -5.31 -11.19 -20.18
C ALA A 44 -5.05 -10.71 -18.76
N ASP A 45 -3.79 -10.70 -18.33
CA ASP A 45 -3.36 -10.07 -17.09
C ASP A 45 -3.24 -8.54 -17.22
N LEU A 46 -2.85 -8.06 -18.41
CA LEU A 46 -2.64 -6.65 -18.75
C LEU A 46 -2.77 -6.44 -20.25
N ALA A 47 -2.96 -5.19 -20.68
CA ALA A 47 -3.12 -4.85 -22.09
C ALA A 47 -2.19 -3.71 -22.51
N PHE A 48 -1.42 -3.94 -23.57
CA PHE A 48 -0.80 -2.86 -24.33
C PHE A 48 -1.68 -2.53 -25.55
N VAL A 49 -2.21 -1.30 -25.60
CA VAL A 49 -3.08 -0.85 -26.69
C VAL A 49 -2.25 -0.20 -27.77
N GLY A 50 -2.16 -0.87 -28.93
CA GLY A 50 -1.32 -0.51 -30.06
C GLY A 50 -1.69 0.81 -30.76
N GLY A 51 -0.93 1.16 -31.80
CA GLY A 51 -1.07 2.42 -32.55
C GLY A 51 -0.54 3.65 -31.82
N SER A 52 -0.21 3.50 -30.53
CA SER A 52 0.12 4.59 -29.59
C SER A 52 1.61 4.90 -29.46
N LEU A 53 2.50 3.97 -29.85
CA LEU A 53 3.97 4.18 -29.90
C LEU A 53 4.46 4.84 -31.20
N VAL A 54 3.56 5.07 -32.14
CA VAL A 54 3.86 5.75 -33.42
C VAL A 54 2.90 6.92 -33.57
N GLU A 55 3.29 7.95 -34.32
CA GLU A 55 2.50 9.17 -34.58
C GLU A 55 1.26 8.93 -35.47
N ARG A 56 0.54 7.82 -35.26
CA ARG A 56 -0.71 7.49 -35.95
C ARG A 56 -1.94 7.61 -35.04
N GLY A 57 -1.73 7.71 -33.73
CA GLY A 57 -2.80 7.74 -32.74
C GLY A 57 -3.13 6.33 -32.21
N GLY A 58 -3.38 6.23 -30.91
CA GLY A 58 -3.74 4.98 -30.24
C GLY A 58 -5.14 4.46 -30.60
N HIS A 59 -5.43 3.22 -30.16
CA HIS A 59 -6.76 2.62 -30.16
C HIS A 59 -7.49 2.82 -28.83
N ASN A 60 -8.74 2.35 -28.74
CA ASN A 60 -9.63 2.58 -27.61
C ASN A 60 -9.11 1.94 -26.31
N PRO A 61 -8.73 2.72 -25.29
CA PRO A 61 -8.25 2.17 -24.02
C PRO A 61 -9.38 1.73 -23.08
N LEU A 62 -10.65 2.05 -23.38
CA LEU A 62 -11.77 1.68 -22.54
C LEU A 62 -12.11 0.19 -22.61
N GLU A 63 -11.76 -0.49 -23.70
CA GLU A 63 -11.98 -1.93 -23.87
C GLU A 63 -11.22 -2.76 -22.81
N PRO A 64 -9.88 -2.65 -22.67
CA PRO A 64 -9.19 -3.33 -21.58
C PRO A 64 -9.57 -2.78 -20.20
N ALA A 65 -9.84 -1.48 -20.07
CA ALA A 65 -10.31 -0.91 -18.81
C ALA A 65 -11.60 -1.57 -18.31
N ALA A 66 -12.54 -1.91 -19.20
CA ALA A 66 -13.78 -2.59 -18.84
C ALA A 66 -13.56 -3.97 -18.21
N HIS A 67 -12.46 -4.63 -18.57
CA HIS A 67 -12.03 -5.91 -18.02
C HIS A 67 -11.23 -5.79 -16.72
N ALA A 68 -11.09 -4.59 -16.17
CA ALA A 68 -10.34 -4.33 -14.94
C ALA A 68 -8.87 -4.81 -15.00
N ILE A 69 -8.23 -4.62 -16.16
CA ILE A 69 -6.81 -4.93 -16.36
C ILE A 69 -6.01 -3.65 -16.66
N PRO A 70 -4.74 -3.56 -16.25
CA PRO A 70 -3.91 -2.40 -16.53
C PRO A 70 -3.81 -2.08 -18.02
N VAL A 71 -3.90 -0.80 -18.34
CA VAL A 71 -3.79 -0.30 -19.71
C VAL A 71 -2.43 0.36 -19.90
N LEU A 72 -1.68 -0.07 -20.91
CA LEU A 72 -0.43 0.54 -21.33
C LEU A 72 -0.62 1.15 -22.73
N MET A 73 -0.18 2.39 -22.92
CA MET A 73 -0.18 3.06 -24.22
C MET A 73 1.07 3.88 -24.44
N GLY A 74 1.45 4.06 -25.70
CA GLY A 74 2.43 5.05 -26.09
C GLY A 74 1.95 6.50 -25.99
N PRO A 75 2.84 7.48 -26.18
CA PRO A 75 2.53 8.90 -25.99
C PRO A 75 1.57 9.48 -27.05
N HIS A 76 1.39 8.79 -28.18
CA HIS A 76 0.58 9.28 -29.30
C HIS A 76 -0.88 8.84 -29.16
N THR A 77 -1.64 9.49 -28.28
CA THR A 77 -3.04 9.15 -27.98
C THR A 77 -4.03 10.23 -28.38
N PHE A 78 -3.71 11.08 -29.36
CA PHE A 78 -4.52 12.26 -29.71
C PHE A 78 -6.00 11.94 -30.04
N ASN A 79 -6.29 10.77 -30.62
CA ASN A 79 -7.67 10.31 -30.90
C ASN A 79 -8.49 10.02 -29.62
N PHE A 80 -7.82 9.77 -28.50
CA PHE A 80 -8.39 9.41 -27.21
C PHE A 80 -7.90 10.33 -26.09
N LYS A 81 -7.48 11.56 -26.42
CA LYS A 81 -6.79 12.47 -25.50
C LYS A 81 -7.53 12.65 -24.17
N ASP A 82 -8.84 12.92 -24.23
CA ASP A 82 -9.64 13.18 -23.03
C ASP A 82 -9.81 11.91 -22.18
N ILE A 83 -9.97 10.75 -22.83
CA ILE A 83 -10.10 9.46 -22.16
C ILE A 83 -8.77 9.07 -21.50
N CYS A 84 -7.65 9.20 -22.23
CA CYS A 84 -6.32 8.93 -21.70
C CYS A 84 -5.97 9.87 -20.54
N ALA A 85 -6.35 11.15 -20.62
CA ALA A 85 -6.16 12.08 -19.51
C ALA A 85 -6.94 11.65 -18.26
N LYS A 86 -8.20 11.22 -18.42
CA LYS A 86 -9.00 10.68 -17.30
C LYS A 86 -8.41 9.40 -16.73
N LEU A 87 -8.00 8.46 -17.58
CA LEU A 87 -7.34 7.23 -17.14
C LEU A 87 -6.04 7.53 -16.43
N GLN A 88 -5.26 8.49 -16.88
CA GLN A 88 -4.01 8.85 -16.22
C GLN A 88 -4.23 9.57 -14.89
N GLN A 89 -5.26 10.40 -14.80
CA GLN A 89 -5.68 11.03 -13.53
C GLN A 89 -6.20 10.02 -12.51
N ALA A 90 -6.86 8.97 -12.99
CA ALA A 90 -7.36 7.88 -12.15
C ALA A 90 -6.29 6.82 -11.88
N ASP A 91 -5.04 6.97 -12.32
CA ASP A 91 -4.02 5.91 -12.26
C ASP A 91 -4.45 4.58 -12.92
N GLY A 92 -5.23 4.65 -14.00
CA GLY A 92 -5.64 3.52 -14.83
C GLY A 92 -4.83 3.35 -16.13
N LEU A 93 -3.84 4.21 -16.40
CA LEU A 93 -3.06 4.21 -17.65
C LEU A 93 -1.56 4.43 -17.41
N PHE A 94 -0.74 3.51 -17.91
CA PHE A 94 0.70 3.68 -18.05
C PHE A 94 1.06 4.26 -19.42
N THR A 95 1.84 5.35 -19.42
CA THR A 95 2.46 5.87 -20.66
C THR A 95 3.86 5.30 -20.83
N VAL A 96 4.09 4.57 -21.93
CA VAL A 96 5.37 3.93 -22.27
C VAL A 96 5.94 4.53 -23.56
N THR A 97 7.22 4.83 -23.65
CA THR A 97 7.79 5.59 -24.79
C THR A 97 8.53 4.73 -25.81
N ASP A 98 8.91 3.51 -25.42
CA ASP A 98 9.84 2.65 -26.15
C ASP A 98 9.73 1.19 -25.68
N ALA A 99 10.51 0.30 -26.29
CA ALA A 99 10.50 -1.12 -25.93
C ALA A 99 10.97 -1.36 -24.48
N ASP A 100 11.93 -0.59 -23.99
CA ASP A 100 12.50 -0.79 -22.64
C ASP A 100 11.51 -0.41 -21.55
N SER A 101 10.78 0.70 -21.73
CA SER A 101 9.68 1.10 -20.86
C SER A 101 8.52 0.12 -20.90
N VAL A 102 8.16 -0.43 -22.07
CA VAL A 102 7.18 -1.54 -22.17
C VAL A 102 7.65 -2.73 -21.34
N VAL A 103 8.89 -3.19 -21.51
CA VAL A 103 9.44 -4.33 -20.77
C VAL A 103 9.45 -4.07 -19.27
N LYS A 104 9.84 -2.88 -18.84
CA LYS A 104 9.86 -2.49 -17.42
C LYS A 104 8.47 -2.54 -16.79
N GLU A 105 7.48 -1.89 -17.40
CA GLU A 105 6.13 -1.83 -16.84
C GLU A 105 5.43 -3.19 -16.89
N VAL A 106 5.54 -3.92 -18.00
CA VAL A 106 5.00 -5.29 -18.12
C VAL A 106 5.63 -6.22 -17.08
N SER A 107 6.95 -6.17 -16.90
CA SER A 107 7.63 -6.98 -15.88
C SER A 107 7.16 -6.63 -14.46
N THR A 108 6.96 -5.34 -14.17
CA THR A 108 6.47 -4.89 -12.87
C THR A 108 5.06 -5.39 -12.61
N LEU A 109 4.14 -5.23 -13.57
CA LEU A 109 2.76 -5.68 -13.47
C LEU A 109 2.64 -7.21 -13.38
N LEU A 110 3.47 -7.96 -14.09
CA LEU A 110 3.46 -9.42 -14.00
C LEU A 110 4.05 -9.95 -12.69
N THR A 111 4.96 -9.21 -12.06
CA THR A 111 5.62 -9.63 -10.80
C THR A 111 4.91 -9.14 -9.54
N ASP A 112 4.04 -8.14 -9.64
CA ASP A 112 3.22 -7.63 -8.55
C ASP A 112 1.73 -7.68 -8.90
N GLU A 113 1.07 -8.76 -8.45
CA GLU A 113 -0.35 -9.02 -8.69
C GLU A 113 -1.27 -7.94 -8.12
N ASP A 114 -0.97 -7.38 -6.94
CA ASP A 114 -1.82 -6.36 -6.34
C ASP A 114 -1.65 -5.02 -7.04
N TYR A 115 -0.43 -4.70 -7.46
CA TYR A 115 -0.18 -3.53 -8.32
C TYR A 115 -0.98 -3.67 -9.62
N ARG A 116 -0.94 -4.84 -10.26
CA ARG A 116 -1.73 -5.14 -11.46
C ARG A 116 -3.24 -4.99 -11.21
N LEU A 117 -3.78 -5.58 -10.15
CA LEU A 117 -5.20 -5.49 -9.83
C LEU A 117 -5.62 -4.06 -9.46
N TRP A 118 -4.77 -3.30 -8.77
CA TRP A 118 -5.03 -1.92 -8.40
C TRP A 118 -5.19 -1.04 -9.65
N TYR A 119 -4.23 -1.06 -10.58
CA TYR A 119 -4.30 -0.28 -11.83
C TYR A 119 -5.47 -0.73 -12.71
N GLY A 120 -5.74 -2.04 -12.73
CA GLY A 120 -6.90 -2.58 -13.43
C GLY A 120 -8.23 -2.02 -12.93
N ARG A 121 -8.43 -1.96 -11.61
CA ARG A 121 -9.65 -1.38 -11.01
C ARG A 121 -9.75 0.13 -11.24
N HIS A 122 -8.65 0.84 -11.12
CA HIS A 122 -8.56 2.28 -11.37
C HIS A 122 -8.91 2.63 -12.82
N ALA A 123 -8.56 1.76 -13.78
CA ALA A 123 -9.00 1.91 -15.17
C ALA A 123 -10.54 1.83 -15.31
N VAL A 124 -11.22 1.01 -14.49
CA VAL A 124 -12.70 0.86 -14.51
C VAL A 124 -13.40 2.14 -14.06
N GLU A 125 -12.82 2.91 -13.14
CA GLU A 125 -13.45 4.11 -12.56
C GLU A 125 -13.71 5.22 -13.57
N VAL A 126 -13.02 5.19 -14.72
CA VAL A 126 -13.21 6.15 -15.82
C VAL A 126 -14.41 5.80 -16.71
N LEU A 127 -14.94 4.59 -16.59
CA LEU A 127 -16.11 4.16 -17.36
C LEU A 127 -17.38 4.81 -16.81
N PRO A 128 -18.32 5.21 -17.68
CA PRO A 128 -19.63 5.66 -17.22
C PRO A 128 -20.31 4.55 -16.40
N PRO A 129 -21.05 4.89 -15.34
CA PRO A 129 -21.77 3.90 -14.55
C PRO A 129 -22.79 3.18 -15.44
N GLU A 130 -22.57 1.89 -15.70
CA GLU A 130 -23.56 1.06 -16.37
C GLU A 130 -24.66 0.65 -15.38
N PRO A 131 -25.95 0.77 -15.75
CA PRO A 131 -27.02 0.17 -14.98
C PRO A 131 -26.87 -1.36 -14.98
N GLY A 132 -26.50 -1.95 -13.84
CA GLY A 132 -26.59 -3.41 -13.64
C GLY A 132 -25.27 -4.19 -13.53
N ARG A 133 -24.10 -3.55 -13.41
CA ARG A 133 -22.86 -4.26 -13.05
C ARG A 133 -22.89 -4.66 -11.57
N THR A 134 -23.50 -5.80 -11.26
CA THR A 134 -23.34 -6.46 -9.96
C THR A 134 -21.91 -6.99 -9.84
N ASP A 135 -21.24 -6.61 -8.76
CA ASP A 135 -19.97 -7.15 -8.33
C ASP A 135 -20.02 -8.70 -8.31
N PRO A 136 -19.13 -9.42 -9.02
CA PRO A 136 -19.11 -10.88 -9.02
C PRO A 136 -18.81 -11.49 -7.64
N SER A 137 -18.48 -10.68 -6.63
CA SER A 137 -18.31 -11.12 -5.23
C SER A 137 -19.62 -11.32 -4.45
N ALA A 138 -20.77 -10.83 -4.95
CA ALA A 138 -22.00 -10.67 -4.16
C ALA A 138 -23.07 -11.77 -4.34
N ALA A 139 -22.83 -12.84 -5.10
CA ALA A 139 -23.84 -13.88 -5.34
C ALA A 139 -23.71 -15.08 -4.39
N ALA A 140 -23.95 -14.88 -3.10
CA ALA A 140 -24.37 -15.96 -2.21
C ALA A 140 -25.13 -15.43 -0.97
N SER A 141 -26.40 -15.82 -0.90
CA SER A 141 -27.33 -15.73 0.24
C SER A 141 -28.37 -14.61 0.16
N ALA A 142 -29.48 -14.93 -0.50
CA ALA A 142 -30.74 -14.22 -0.36
C ALA A 142 -31.79 -15.18 0.22
N THR A 143 -32.07 -15.04 1.51
CA THR A 143 -33.35 -15.47 2.11
C THR A 143 -34.00 -14.23 2.70
N LEU A 144 -35.20 -13.92 2.21
CA LEU A 144 -35.99 -12.74 2.54
C LEU A 144 -36.39 -12.70 4.03
N SER A 145 -36.27 -11.51 4.64
CA SER A 145 -37.04 -11.10 5.83
C SER A 145 -37.35 -9.60 5.76
N ALA A 146 -38.48 -9.24 6.36
CA ALA A 146 -39.29 -8.01 6.27
C ALA A 146 -38.57 -6.69 6.70
N PRO A 147 -39.17 -5.50 6.46
CA PRO A 147 -38.44 -4.24 6.40
C PRO A 147 -38.03 -3.74 7.78
N ALA A 148 -36.72 -3.52 7.97
CA ALA A 148 -36.17 -2.84 9.13
C ALA A 148 -36.22 -1.32 8.93
N GLU A 149 -36.48 -0.59 10.03
CA GLU A 149 -36.35 0.87 10.14
C GLU A 149 -35.01 1.39 9.57
N PRO A 150 -34.93 2.66 9.11
CA PRO A 150 -33.72 3.18 8.49
C PRO A 150 -32.56 3.16 9.48
N LEU A 151 -31.66 2.19 9.32
CA LEU A 151 -30.40 2.11 10.05
C LEU A 151 -29.63 3.40 9.78
N MET A 152 -29.43 4.22 10.82
CA MET A 152 -28.46 5.30 10.76
C MET A 152 -27.08 4.66 10.54
N SER A 153 -26.46 4.93 9.40
CA SER A 153 -25.11 4.48 9.09
C SER A 153 -24.13 5.07 10.09
N THR A 154 -23.31 4.22 10.71
CA THR A 154 -22.22 4.62 11.60
C THR A 154 -21.25 5.53 10.86
N ARG A 155 -20.92 6.71 11.41
CA ARG A 155 -20.03 7.68 10.77
C ARG A 155 -18.56 7.40 11.07
N LEU A 156 -17.71 7.54 10.06
CA LEU A 156 -16.25 7.36 10.17
C LEU A 156 -15.50 8.70 10.15
N SER A 157 -14.65 8.91 11.15
CA SER A 157 -13.59 9.92 11.12
C SER A 157 -12.25 9.28 10.81
N VAL A 158 -11.59 9.71 9.74
CA VAL A 158 -10.18 9.40 9.50
C VAL A 158 -9.36 10.48 10.18
N VAL A 159 -8.45 10.07 11.06
CA VAL A 159 -7.67 10.97 11.91
C VAL A 159 -6.19 10.80 11.61
N MET A 160 -5.51 11.89 11.31
CA MET A 160 -4.07 11.91 11.01
C MET A 160 -3.35 13.00 11.79
N ILE A 161 -2.07 12.76 12.05
CA ILE A 161 -1.12 13.80 12.46
C ILE A 161 -0.17 14.04 11.28
N ALA A 162 0.20 15.28 11.03
CA ALA A 162 1.05 15.62 9.88
C ALA A 162 2.18 16.57 10.28
N LYS A 163 3.33 16.43 9.60
CA LYS A 163 4.43 17.39 9.63
C LYS A 163 5.28 17.23 8.38
N ASN A 164 5.32 18.24 7.53
CA ASN A 164 6.07 18.25 6.27
C ASN A 164 5.81 17.01 5.39
N ALA A 165 4.54 16.77 5.08
CA ALA A 165 4.06 15.60 4.37
C ALA A 165 3.38 15.95 3.03
N ALA A 166 3.63 17.14 2.47
CA ALA A 166 2.93 17.63 1.28
C ALA A 166 3.10 16.71 0.06
N ASP A 167 4.19 15.94 -0.02
CA ASP A 167 4.48 15.01 -1.12
C ASP A 167 3.73 13.67 -1.00
N LEU A 168 3.35 13.27 0.21
CA LEU A 168 2.73 11.98 0.51
C LEU A 168 1.23 12.08 0.76
N LEU A 169 0.79 13.22 1.27
CA LEU A 169 -0.58 13.46 1.70
C LEU A 169 -1.64 13.32 0.60
N PRO A 170 -1.42 13.74 -0.67
CA PRO A 170 -2.43 13.62 -1.73
C PRO A 170 -2.96 12.20 -1.91
N ASP A 171 -2.07 11.21 -2.10
CA ASP A 171 -2.51 9.81 -2.30
C ASP A 171 -3.14 9.21 -1.05
N CYS A 172 -2.64 9.61 0.13
CA CYS A 172 -3.20 9.20 1.41
C CYS A 172 -4.67 9.65 1.51
N LEU A 173 -4.93 10.93 1.25
CA LEU A 173 -6.27 11.52 1.27
C LEU A 173 -7.18 10.93 0.19
N ALA A 174 -6.67 10.69 -1.01
CA ALA A 174 -7.43 10.03 -2.08
C ALA A 174 -7.90 8.63 -1.64
N SER A 175 -7.04 7.85 -0.98
CA SER A 175 -7.38 6.49 -0.50
C SER A 175 -8.47 6.45 0.59
N VAL A 176 -8.81 7.60 1.19
CA VAL A 176 -9.82 7.73 2.25
C VAL A 176 -10.90 8.76 1.94
N ALA A 177 -11.01 9.23 0.70
CA ALA A 177 -11.98 10.25 0.29
C ALA A 177 -13.45 9.82 0.50
N TRP A 178 -13.70 8.54 0.74
CA TRP A 178 -15.00 7.94 1.05
C TRP A 178 -15.40 8.07 2.53
N ALA A 179 -14.55 8.59 3.41
CA ALA A 179 -14.86 8.81 4.82
C ALA A 179 -15.80 10.00 5.03
N ASP A 180 -16.64 9.95 6.07
CA ASP A 180 -17.56 11.04 6.42
C ASP A 180 -16.84 12.30 6.91
N GLU A 181 -15.64 12.12 7.46
CA GLU A 181 -14.83 13.20 8.02
C GLU A 181 -13.35 12.83 7.95
N ILE A 182 -12.51 13.81 7.57
CA ILE A 182 -11.06 13.70 7.65
C ILE A 182 -10.56 14.81 8.58
N VAL A 183 -9.84 14.44 9.62
CA VAL A 183 -9.25 15.34 10.62
C VAL A 183 -7.73 15.23 10.54
N ILE A 184 -7.06 16.37 10.38
CA ILE A 184 -5.60 16.45 10.35
C ILE A 184 -5.14 17.42 11.43
N LEU A 185 -4.25 16.95 12.31
CA LEU A 185 -3.50 17.81 13.23
C LEU A 185 -2.09 18.04 12.69
N ASP A 186 -1.85 19.23 12.16
CA ASP A 186 -0.54 19.67 11.69
C ASP A 186 0.35 20.10 12.85
N SER A 187 1.57 19.55 12.92
CA SER A 187 2.53 19.81 13.99
C SER A 187 3.55 20.90 13.63
N GLY A 188 3.10 21.95 12.94
CA GLY A 188 3.90 23.08 12.50
C GLY A 188 4.71 22.79 11.24
N SER A 189 4.03 22.40 10.17
CA SER A 189 4.65 22.22 8.85
C SER A 189 5.18 23.54 8.29
N THR A 190 6.30 23.44 7.59
CA THR A 190 6.95 24.55 6.88
C THR A 190 6.82 24.44 5.36
N ASP A 191 6.28 23.32 4.87
CA ASP A 191 5.92 23.10 3.47
C ASP A 191 4.40 23.33 3.24
N ASN A 192 3.91 22.93 2.07
CA ASN A 192 2.51 23.14 1.69
C ASN A 192 1.52 22.10 2.27
N THR A 193 1.90 21.34 3.32
CA THR A 193 1.06 20.26 3.89
C THR A 193 -0.34 20.74 4.24
N VAL A 194 -0.43 21.89 4.92
CA VAL A 194 -1.71 22.46 5.38
C VAL A 194 -2.61 22.85 4.21
N ASP A 195 -2.03 23.42 3.15
CA ASP A 195 -2.80 23.85 1.98
C ASP A 195 -3.30 22.65 1.17
N VAL A 196 -2.47 21.62 0.99
CA VAL A 196 -2.85 20.35 0.37
C VAL A 196 -4.01 19.70 1.13
N ALA A 197 -3.91 19.63 2.46
CA ALA A 197 -4.95 19.06 3.32
C ALA A 197 -6.29 19.80 3.18
N ARG A 198 -6.28 21.14 3.22
CA ARG A 198 -7.48 21.96 3.08
C ARG A 198 -8.10 21.85 1.69
N ALA A 199 -7.29 21.84 0.64
CA ALA A 199 -7.75 21.72 -0.74
C ALA A 199 -8.48 20.38 -0.99
N ALA A 200 -8.09 19.33 -0.27
CA ALA A 200 -8.74 18.01 -0.29
C ALA A 200 -9.96 17.90 0.64
N GLY A 201 -10.38 18.99 1.30
CA GLY A 201 -11.59 19.02 2.14
C GLY A 201 -11.39 18.53 3.58
N ALA A 202 -10.15 18.29 4.03
CA ALA A 202 -9.88 17.88 5.41
C ALA A 202 -10.09 19.04 6.40
N LYS A 203 -10.52 18.70 7.63
CA LYS A 203 -10.54 19.61 8.78
C LYS A 203 -9.14 19.69 9.36
N VAL A 204 -8.46 20.81 9.12
CA VAL A 204 -7.05 21.00 9.53
C VAL A 204 -6.96 21.86 10.78
N PHE A 205 -6.33 21.30 11.80
CA PHE A 205 -5.94 21.96 13.05
C PHE A 205 -4.42 22.08 13.09
N VAL A 206 -3.90 23.10 13.78
CA VAL A 206 -2.45 23.33 13.91
C VAL A 206 -2.09 23.35 15.38
N ASP A 207 -1.16 22.49 15.77
CA ASP A 207 -0.60 22.45 17.12
C ASP A 207 0.89 22.12 17.05
N ALA A 208 1.71 23.17 17.15
CA ALA A 208 3.17 23.05 17.08
C ALA A 208 3.81 22.51 18.37
N ASP A 209 3.04 22.32 19.46
CA ASP A 209 3.55 21.77 20.72
C ASP A 209 3.68 20.24 20.65
N TRP A 210 4.81 19.77 20.11
CA TRP A 210 5.07 18.34 19.95
C TRP A 210 5.49 17.67 21.27
N GLN A 211 4.60 16.88 21.86
CA GLN A 211 4.86 16.08 23.08
C GLN A 211 5.05 14.58 22.80
N GLY A 212 5.11 14.19 21.52
CA GLY A 212 5.22 12.80 21.10
C GLY A 212 3.98 12.30 20.35
N TYR A 213 4.12 11.14 19.70
CA TYR A 213 3.09 10.58 18.81
C TYR A 213 1.77 10.31 19.54
N GLY A 214 1.82 9.73 20.74
CA GLY A 214 0.63 9.39 21.53
C GLY A 214 -0.25 10.60 21.83
N ILE A 215 0.34 11.65 22.41
CA ILE A 215 -0.36 12.91 22.72
C ILE A 215 -0.90 13.58 21.45
N GLN A 216 -0.12 13.64 20.36
CA GLN A 216 -0.61 14.25 19.12
C GLN A 216 -1.79 13.46 18.52
N ARG A 217 -1.78 12.12 18.61
CA ARG A 217 -2.91 11.29 18.18
C ARG A 217 -4.15 11.52 19.05
N GLN A 218 -4.00 11.67 20.36
CA GLN A 218 -5.10 12.01 21.27
C GLN A 218 -5.70 13.37 20.93
N ARG A 219 -4.86 14.40 20.75
CA ARG A 219 -5.30 15.75 20.37
C ARG A 219 -6.03 15.75 19.03
N ALA A 220 -5.48 15.05 18.03
CA ALA A 220 -6.12 14.90 16.72
C ALA A 220 -7.47 14.18 16.83
N GLN A 221 -7.55 13.09 17.60
CA GLN A 221 -8.79 12.37 17.86
C GLN A 221 -9.84 13.23 18.58
N GLY A 222 -9.43 14.15 19.46
CA GLY A 222 -10.32 15.08 20.15
C GLY A 222 -11.10 16.02 19.23
N HIS A 223 -10.66 16.18 17.97
CA HIS A 223 -11.36 16.96 16.95
C HIS A 223 -12.33 16.13 16.09
N ALA A 224 -12.30 14.80 16.20
CA ALA A 224 -13.14 13.90 15.43
C ALA A 224 -14.59 13.87 15.98
N THR A 225 -15.55 13.79 15.06
CA THR A 225 -16.99 13.81 15.36
C THR A 225 -17.73 12.53 14.96
N GLY A 226 -17.10 11.64 14.21
CA GLY A 226 -17.65 10.34 13.81
C GLY A 226 -17.71 9.35 14.97
N ASP A 227 -18.52 8.31 14.83
CA ASP A 227 -18.70 7.29 15.86
C ASP A 227 -17.45 6.39 15.97
N TYR A 228 -16.80 6.15 14.83
CA TYR A 228 -15.54 5.41 14.72
C TYR A 228 -14.39 6.30 14.26
N VAL A 229 -13.19 5.96 14.74
CA VAL A 229 -11.93 6.53 14.27
C VAL A 229 -11.15 5.49 13.49
N LEU A 230 -10.68 5.88 12.30
CA LEU A 230 -9.57 5.24 11.61
C LEU A 230 -8.33 6.13 11.78
N MET A 231 -7.41 5.71 12.66
CA MET A 231 -6.14 6.41 12.84
C MET A 231 -5.19 6.03 11.70
N LEU A 232 -4.69 7.03 10.96
CA LEU A 232 -3.88 6.83 9.75
C LEU A 232 -2.65 7.74 9.76
N ASP A 233 -1.52 7.25 9.24
CA ASP A 233 -0.33 8.06 9.01
C ASP A 233 -0.29 8.59 7.56
N THR A 234 0.32 9.75 7.35
CA THR A 234 0.31 10.44 6.04
C THR A 234 1.06 9.67 4.94
N ASP A 235 1.85 8.66 5.30
CA ASP A 235 2.57 7.76 4.40
C ASP A 235 1.86 6.40 4.20
N GLU A 236 0.63 6.25 4.69
CA GLU A 236 -0.18 5.04 4.58
C GLU A 236 -1.35 5.21 3.56
N ARG A 237 -1.71 4.14 2.83
CA ARG A 237 -2.84 4.09 1.88
C ARG A 237 -3.72 2.88 2.13
N ILE A 238 -5.03 3.07 2.05
CA ILE A 238 -6.02 2.00 2.20
C ILE A 238 -6.21 1.28 0.85
N THR A 239 -6.13 -0.05 0.82
CA THR A 239 -6.52 -0.80 -0.38
C THR A 239 -8.04 -0.90 -0.51
N PRO A 240 -8.60 -1.09 -1.72
CA PRO A 240 -10.04 -1.26 -1.90
C PRO A 240 -10.64 -2.41 -1.07
N GLU A 241 -9.92 -3.52 -0.90
CA GLU A 241 -10.36 -4.64 -0.05
C GLU A 241 -10.49 -4.21 1.41
N LEU A 242 -9.54 -3.38 1.88
CA LEU A 242 -9.56 -2.87 3.24
C LEU A 242 -10.69 -1.85 3.42
N GLN A 243 -10.91 -0.98 2.43
CA GLN A 243 -12.07 -0.08 2.41
C GLN A 243 -13.38 -0.86 2.53
N GLN A 244 -13.57 -1.90 1.70
CA GLN A 244 -14.77 -2.74 1.76
C GLN A 244 -14.93 -3.41 3.13
N ALA A 245 -13.83 -3.91 3.71
CA ALA A 245 -13.85 -4.51 5.05
C ALA A 245 -14.25 -3.50 6.14
N ILE A 246 -13.78 -2.25 6.05
CA ILE A 246 -14.14 -1.17 6.98
C ILE A 246 -15.62 -0.79 6.80
N GLN A 247 -16.09 -0.62 5.56
CA GLN A 247 -17.50 -0.30 5.28
C GLN A 247 -18.46 -1.40 5.79
N ALA A 248 -18.06 -2.67 5.67
CA ALA A 248 -18.82 -3.79 6.23
C ALA A 248 -18.90 -3.73 7.77
N VAL A 249 -17.82 -3.33 8.44
CA VAL A 249 -17.81 -3.07 9.88
C VAL A 249 -18.75 -1.93 10.24
N LEU A 250 -18.69 -0.79 9.53
CA LEU A 250 -19.51 0.38 9.84
C LEU A 250 -21.01 0.12 9.62
N SER A 251 -21.35 -0.77 8.69
CA SER A 251 -22.74 -1.20 8.43
C SER A 251 -23.30 -2.14 9.51
N SER A 252 -22.43 -2.83 10.26
CA SER A 252 -22.81 -3.74 11.34
C SER A 252 -21.73 -3.77 12.42
N PRO A 253 -21.60 -2.67 13.19
CA PRO A 253 -20.52 -2.51 14.15
C PRO A 253 -20.67 -3.52 15.29
N GLN A 254 -19.56 -4.06 15.76
CA GLN A 254 -19.54 -4.89 16.98
C GLN A 254 -19.13 -4.01 18.16
N PRO A 255 -20.06 -3.71 19.10
CA PRO A 255 -19.77 -2.80 20.19
C PRO A 255 -18.56 -3.23 21.02
N GLY A 256 -17.61 -2.33 21.19
CA GLY A 256 -16.38 -2.59 21.93
C GLY A 256 -15.31 -3.37 21.19
N ALA A 257 -15.51 -3.76 19.93
CA ALA A 257 -14.44 -4.37 19.14
C ALA A 257 -13.39 -3.33 18.72
N VAL A 258 -12.14 -3.80 18.61
CA VAL A 258 -11.05 -3.07 17.98
C VAL A 258 -10.60 -3.85 16.76
N TYR A 259 -10.46 -3.16 15.64
CA TYR A 259 -10.16 -3.80 14.37
C TYR A 259 -8.69 -3.61 14.03
N SER A 260 -8.01 -4.74 13.85
CA SER A 260 -6.61 -4.79 13.46
C SER A 260 -6.49 -4.85 11.95
N ILE A 261 -5.52 -4.14 11.39
CA ILE A 261 -5.28 -4.02 9.95
C ILE A 261 -3.87 -4.52 9.65
N ALA A 262 -3.68 -5.30 8.59
CA ALA A 262 -2.37 -5.74 8.17
C ALA A 262 -1.65 -4.60 7.45
N ARG A 263 -0.52 -4.14 7.99
CA ARG A 263 0.33 -3.15 7.31
C ARG A 263 1.31 -3.85 6.39
N ARG A 264 1.33 -3.42 5.13
CA ARG A 264 2.26 -3.90 4.11
C ARG A 264 3.31 -2.84 3.85
N ASN A 265 4.52 -3.12 4.31
CA ASN A 265 5.60 -2.15 4.37
C ASN A 265 6.37 -2.11 3.03
N TYR A 266 6.56 -0.90 2.48
CA TYR A 266 7.34 -0.65 1.28
C TYR A 266 8.83 -0.57 1.61
N PHE A 267 9.64 -1.30 0.85
CA PHE A 267 11.09 -1.29 0.97
C PHE A 267 11.76 -1.32 -0.40
N LEU A 268 12.38 -0.21 -0.79
CA LEU A 268 13.24 -0.08 -1.97
C LEU A 268 12.63 -0.70 -3.25
N GLY A 269 11.54 -0.11 -3.73
CA GLY A 269 10.94 -0.48 -5.01
C GLY A 269 9.79 -1.48 -4.93
N ARG A 270 9.49 -2.06 -3.76
CA ARG A 270 8.39 -3.04 -3.64
C ARG A 270 7.80 -3.09 -2.23
N PHE A 271 6.59 -3.62 -2.13
CA PHE A 271 6.00 -4.02 -0.86
C PHE A 271 6.47 -5.41 -0.42
N MET A 272 6.77 -5.54 0.87
CA MET A 272 7.31 -6.77 1.46
C MET A 272 6.19 -7.70 1.93
N ARG A 273 6.33 -9.01 1.69
CA ARG A 273 5.39 -10.04 2.15
C ARG A 273 6.00 -10.98 3.18
N HIS A 274 7.32 -11.03 3.27
CA HIS A 274 8.04 -11.87 4.20
C HIS A 274 9.02 -11.01 5.04
N SER A 275 10.17 -11.57 5.42
CA SER A 275 11.20 -10.90 6.22
C SER A 275 10.75 -10.46 7.62
N GLY A 276 9.58 -10.94 8.07
CA GLY A 276 8.97 -10.56 9.34
C GLY A 276 8.35 -9.17 9.33
N TRP A 277 8.15 -8.60 8.14
CA TRP A 277 7.56 -7.27 7.91
C TRP A 277 6.08 -7.34 7.53
N TYR A 278 5.54 -8.54 7.35
CA TYR A 278 4.14 -8.79 7.05
C TYR A 278 3.69 -10.15 7.66
N PRO A 279 2.44 -10.26 8.16
CA PRO A 279 1.50 -9.16 8.41
C PRO A 279 1.88 -8.39 9.68
N ASP A 280 2.20 -7.11 9.52
CA ASP A 280 2.53 -6.18 10.61
C ASP A 280 1.23 -5.53 11.11
N ARG A 281 0.52 -6.22 12.00
CA ARG A 281 -0.84 -5.82 12.38
C ARG A 281 -0.85 -4.62 13.32
N VAL A 282 -1.66 -3.62 12.98
CA VAL A 282 -1.86 -2.39 13.77
C VAL A 282 -3.33 -2.22 14.15
N MET A 283 -3.60 -1.72 15.36
CA MET A 283 -4.95 -1.44 15.86
C MET A 283 -5.35 -0.01 15.44
N ARG A 284 -6.10 0.14 14.35
CA ARG A 284 -6.33 1.45 13.74
C ARG A 284 -7.79 1.85 13.61
N LEU A 285 -8.74 0.91 13.60
CA LEU A 285 -10.17 1.20 13.55
C LEU A 285 -10.86 0.81 14.86
N TYR A 286 -11.52 1.77 15.51
CA TYR A 286 -12.11 1.60 16.84
C TYR A 286 -13.18 2.67 17.14
N GLU A 287 -14.05 2.40 18.12
CA GLU A 287 -15.03 3.37 18.63
C GLU A 287 -14.33 4.58 19.26
N ARG A 288 -14.68 5.78 18.78
CA ARG A 288 -14.01 7.04 19.16
C ARG A 288 -14.06 7.33 20.66
N GLU A 289 -15.21 7.10 21.30
CA GLU A 289 -15.43 7.44 22.71
C GLU A 289 -14.90 6.38 23.69
N ARG A 290 -14.61 5.16 23.20
CA ARG A 290 -14.21 4.04 24.05
C ARG A 290 -12.70 3.88 24.15
N TYR A 291 -11.98 4.20 23.08
CA TYR A 291 -10.55 3.92 22.97
C TYR A 291 -9.75 5.15 22.59
N GLN A 292 -8.54 5.25 23.12
CA GLN A 292 -7.57 6.30 22.81
C GLN A 292 -6.15 5.76 22.90
N TYR A 293 -5.20 6.44 22.27
CA TYR A 293 -3.77 6.11 22.40
C TYR A 293 -3.24 6.46 23.79
N ASN A 294 -2.24 5.73 24.28
CA ASN A 294 -1.47 6.11 25.48
C ASN A 294 -0.48 7.25 25.18
N ASP A 295 0.09 7.84 26.24
CA ASP A 295 1.04 8.96 26.21
C ASP A 295 2.51 8.54 26.25
N ASN A 296 2.81 7.27 25.95
CA ASN A 296 4.18 6.77 25.93
C ASN A 296 5.02 7.52 24.87
N LEU A 297 6.22 7.97 25.25
CA LEU A 297 7.15 8.67 24.36
C LEU A 297 7.67 7.81 23.20
N VAL A 298 7.74 6.49 23.39
CA VAL A 298 8.19 5.50 22.40
C VAL A 298 7.28 4.28 22.52
N HIS A 299 6.90 3.70 21.38
CA HIS A 299 5.99 2.56 21.31
C HIS A 299 4.59 2.90 21.85
N GLU A 300 4.09 4.08 21.50
CA GLU A 300 2.70 4.45 21.71
C GLU A 300 1.77 3.42 21.07
N SER A 301 0.66 3.13 21.75
CA SER A 301 -0.31 2.15 21.30
C SER A 301 -1.72 2.55 21.70
N LEU A 302 -2.71 2.02 20.97
CA LEU A 302 -4.10 2.12 21.40
C LEU A 302 -4.28 1.39 22.73
N SER A 303 -4.86 2.06 23.73
CA SER A 303 -5.19 1.45 25.02
C SER A 303 -6.45 0.62 24.87
N CYS A 304 -6.30 -0.67 24.53
CA CYS A 304 -7.42 -1.57 24.21
C CYS A 304 -7.26 -2.98 24.80
N ASP A 305 -6.61 -3.13 25.96
CA ASP A 305 -6.28 -4.45 26.54
C ASP A 305 -7.52 -5.33 26.84
N SER A 306 -8.67 -4.70 27.08
CA SER A 306 -9.94 -5.39 27.33
C SER A 306 -10.79 -5.63 26.07
N ALA A 307 -10.32 -5.18 24.90
CA ALA A 307 -11.10 -5.22 23.67
C ALA A 307 -11.02 -6.59 22.98
N GLN A 308 -12.11 -6.99 22.34
CA GLN A 308 -12.04 -8.06 21.34
C GLN A 308 -11.34 -7.51 20.08
N VAL A 309 -10.21 -8.09 19.73
CA VAL A 309 -9.46 -7.71 18.52
C VAL A 309 -9.93 -8.53 17.32
N ILE A 310 -10.40 -7.86 16.27
CA ILE A 310 -10.92 -8.50 15.06
C ILE A 310 -10.01 -8.16 13.87
N PRO A 311 -9.45 -9.15 13.17
CA PRO A 311 -8.63 -8.91 12.00
C PRO A 311 -9.46 -8.56 10.76
N LEU A 312 -9.18 -7.42 10.14
CA LEU A 312 -9.73 -7.06 8.82
C LEU A 312 -8.94 -7.70 7.68
N LYS A 313 -9.65 -7.91 6.55
CA LYS A 313 -9.09 -8.25 5.24
C LYS A 313 -8.64 -6.98 4.52
N GLY A 314 -7.74 -7.15 3.55
CA GLY A 314 -7.09 -6.05 2.85
C GLY A 314 -5.88 -5.51 3.60
N ASP A 315 -5.14 -4.64 2.93
CA ASP A 315 -3.85 -4.15 3.39
C ASP A 315 -3.87 -2.63 3.61
N LEU A 316 -3.05 -2.21 4.56
CA LEU A 316 -2.62 -0.83 4.72
C LEU A 316 -1.22 -0.68 4.12
N LEU A 317 -1.13 -0.08 2.94
CA LEU A 317 0.13 0.12 2.24
C LEU A 317 0.92 1.24 2.91
N HIS A 318 2.08 0.93 3.49
CA HIS A 318 2.87 1.89 4.26
C HIS A 318 4.20 2.16 3.55
N LEU A 319 4.47 3.42 3.21
CA LEU A 319 5.66 3.82 2.45
C LEU A 319 6.93 3.94 3.33
N THR A 320 7.25 2.86 4.05
CA THR A 320 8.24 2.82 5.13
C THR A 320 9.66 3.21 4.72
N CYS A 321 10.11 2.81 3.53
CA CYS A 321 11.47 3.06 3.06
C CYS A 321 11.49 3.40 1.55
N ARG A 322 11.34 4.69 1.26
CA ARG A 322 11.55 5.30 -0.06
C ARG A 322 13.01 5.70 -0.30
N ASP A 323 13.67 6.20 0.75
CA ASP A 323 15.09 6.57 0.75
C ASP A 323 15.87 5.74 1.77
N PHE A 324 16.88 5.02 1.29
CA PHE A 324 17.66 4.11 2.13
C PHE A 324 18.47 4.82 3.21
N ALA A 325 19.04 5.99 2.90
CA ALA A 325 19.91 6.71 3.83
C ALA A 325 19.12 7.24 5.03
N SER A 326 17.96 7.83 4.79
CA SER A 326 17.03 8.31 5.82
C SER A 326 16.51 7.16 6.67
N PHE A 327 16.16 6.04 6.03
CA PHE A 327 15.73 4.82 6.74
C PHE A 327 16.82 4.31 7.70
N GLN A 328 18.08 4.25 7.25
CA GLN A 328 19.20 3.80 8.07
C GLN A 328 19.50 4.75 9.24
N ARG A 329 19.37 6.06 9.04
CA ARG A 329 19.52 7.04 10.13
C ARG A 329 18.46 6.84 11.21
N LYS A 330 17.20 6.59 10.81
CA LYS A 330 16.11 6.27 11.72
C LYS A 330 16.39 4.98 12.51
N GLN A 331 16.86 3.93 11.82
CA GLN A 331 17.25 2.66 12.45
C GLN A 331 18.37 2.84 13.49
N LEU A 332 19.37 3.68 13.20
CA LEU A 332 20.44 3.99 14.16
C LEU A 332 19.89 4.70 15.40
N ASN A 333 19.02 5.70 15.23
CA ASN A 333 18.40 6.41 16.35
C ASN A 333 17.62 5.45 17.27
N TYR A 334 16.84 4.52 16.70
CA TYR A 334 16.16 3.47 17.48
C TYR A 334 17.15 2.53 18.18
N ALA A 335 18.27 2.19 17.53
CA ALA A 335 19.29 1.34 18.13
C ALA A 335 19.93 2.02 19.35
N THR A 336 20.22 3.32 19.26
CA THR A 336 20.74 4.14 20.36
C THR A 336 19.73 4.23 21.51
N ALA A 337 18.47 4.56 21.22
CA ALA A 337 17.42 4.63 22.24
C ALA A 337 17.25 3.29 22.98
N TRP A 338 17.22 2.17 22.23
CA TRP A 338 17.16 0.82 22.80
C TRP A 338 18.36 0.53 23.71
N ALA A 339 19.57 0.92 23.29
CA ALA A 339 20.78 0.70 24.07
C ALA A 339 20.76 1.48 25.38
N GLN A 340 20.35 2.75 25.35
CA GLN A 340 20.21 3.61 26.52
C GLN A 340 19.19 3.05 27.51
N GLU A 341 17.98 2.71 27.06
CA GLU A 341 16.92 2.11 27.89
C GLU A 341 17.39 0.80 28.55
N ARG A 342 18.07 -0.06 27.79
CA ARG A 342 18.56 -1.34 28.31
C ARG A 342 19.72 -1.18 29.29
N HIS A 343 20.60 -0.23 29.05
CA HIS A 343 21.69 0.11 29.96
C HIS A 343 21.15 0.64 31.29
N GLN A 344 20.16 1.53 31.26
CA GLN A 344 19.47 2.03 32.46
C GLN A 344 18.82 0.91 33.27
N ARG A 345 18.34 -0.14 32.60
CA ARG A 345 17.82 -1.37 33.24
C ARG A 345 18.90 -2.36 33.68
N GLY A 346 20.18 -1.97 33.68
CA GLY A 346 21.30 -2.80 34.12
C GLY A 346 21.69 -3.93 33.17
N LYS A 347 21.18 -3.95 31.94
CA LYS A 347 21.55 -4.98 30.95
C LYS A 347 23.00 -4.76 30.53
N LYS A 348 23.75 -5.86 30.41
CA LYS A 348 25.14 -5.87 29.92
C LYS A 348 25.22 -6.49 28.53
N ALA A 349 26.25 -6.13 27.78
CA ALA A 349 26.58 -6.73 26.49
C ALA A 349 28.05 -7.20 26.45
N SER A 350 28.35 -8.19 25.61
CA SER A 350 29.70 -8.72 25.37
C SER A 350 30.00 -8.71 23.87
N LEU A 351 31.28 -8.69 23.49
CA LEU A 351 31.70 -8.72 22.09
C LEU A 351 31.15 -9.96 21.36
N THR A 352 31.26 -11.14 21.98
CA THR A 352 30.68 -12.38 21.43
C THR A 352 29.17 -12.28 21.29
N GLY A 353 28.49 -11.61 22.24
CA GLY A 353 27.05 -11.36 22.18
C GLY A 353 26.66 -10.51 20.97
N ILE A 354 27.45 -9.47 20.64
CA ILE A 354 27.21 -8.62 19.47
C ILE A 354 27.16 -9.47 18.19
N PHE A 355 28.21 -10.24 17.91
CA PHE A 355 28.31 -11.01 16.67
C PHE A 355 27.29 -12.16 16.60
N THR A 356 27.07 -12.88 17.71
CA THR A 356 26.09 -13.98 17.75
C THR A 356 24.66 -13.47 17.56
N HIS A 357 24.27 -12.36 18.21
CA HIS A 357 22.96 -11.74 17.97
C HIS A 357 22.81 -11.20 16.55
N THR A 358 23.86 -10.60 15.99
CA THR A 358 23.87 -10.07 14.62
C THR A 358 23.67 -11.18 13.60
N LEU A 359 24.46 -12.26 13.68
CA LEU A 359 24.31 -13.43 12.81
C LEU A 359 22.93 -14.09 12.99
N GLY A 360 22.47 -14.21 14.23
CA GLY A 360 21.14 -14.74 14.54
C GLY A 360 20.02 -13.90 13.92
N ALA A 361 20.11 -12.57 13.96
CA ALA A 361 19.13 -11.66 13.34
C ALA A 361 19.12 -11.77 11.81
N PHE A 362 20.29 -11.89 11.19
CA PHE A 362 20.41 -12.13 9.75
C PHE A 362 19.73 -13.44 9.33
N LEU A 363 20.14 -14.56 9.93
CA LEU A 363 19.60 -15.88 9.61
C LEU A 363 18.11 -15.99 9.92
N LYS A 364 17.66 -15.40 11.03
CA LYS A 364 16.24 -15.35 11.38
C LYS A 364 15.44 -14.59 10.32
N THR A 365 15.92 -13.44 9.85
CA THR A 365 15.20 -12.64 8.85
C THR A 365 15.19 -13.36 7.50
N LEU A 366 16.35 -13.83 7.05
CA LEU A 366 16.50 -14.41 5.73
C LEU A 366 15.82 -15.78 5.61
N LEU A 367 16.03 -16.68 6.57
CA LEU A 367 15.58 -18.06 6.52
C LEU A 367 14.25 -18.24 7.26
N LEU A 368 14.23 -17.97 8.56
CA LEU A 368 13.06 -18.29 9.40
C LEU A 368 11.84 -17.40 9.11
N ARG A 369 12.09 -16.18 8.66
CA ARG A 369 11.05 -15.22 8.28
C ARG A 369 10.86 -15.15 6.77
N GLY A 370 11.45 -16.07 6.01
CA GLY A 370 11.22 -16.20 4.57
C GLY A 370 11.75 -15.05 3.73
N GLY A 371 12.75 -14.29 4.18
CA GLY A 371 13.32 -13.19 3.39
C GLY A 371 13.82 -13.61 2.01
N VAL A 372 14.24 -14.86 1.80
CA VAL A 372 14.58 -15.36 0.45
C VAL A 372 13.41 -15.21 -0.54
N LEU A 373 12.16 -15.32 -0.07
CA LEU A 373 10.95 -15.20 -0.90
C LEU A 373 10.67 -13.75 -1.34
N ASP A 374 11.20 -12.75 -0.62
CA ASP A 374 11.16 -11.34 -1.04
C ASP A 374 12.32 -10.99 -2.02
N GLY A 375 13.06 -11.99 -2.53
CA GLY A 375 14.11 -11.79 -3.52
C GLY A 375 15.24 -10.87 -3.05
N LYS A 376 15.75 -10.00 -3.93
CA LYS A 376 16.87 -9.10 -3.62
C LYS A 376 16.58 -8.17 -2.44
N GLN A 377 15.34 -7.69 -2.30
CA GLN A 377 14.95 -6.84 -1.19
C GLN A 377 14.93 -7.57 0.15
N GLY A 378 14.53 -8.85 0.17
CA GLY A 378 14.57 -9.64 1.41
C GLY A 378 15.99 -9.92 1.89
N TRP A 379 16.93 -10.12 0.96
CA TRP A 379 18.36 -10.17 1.28
C TRP A 379 18.88 -8.85 1.86
N LEU A 380 18.60 -7.73 1.19
CA LEU A 380 18.98 -6.40 1.69
C LEU A 380 18.37 -6.13 3.07
N LEU A 381 17.10 -6.49 3.28
CA LEU A 381 16.41 -6.29 4.54
C LEU A 381 16.97 -7.18 5.67
N ALA A 382 17.40 -8.40 5.35
CA ALA A 382 18.11 -9.25 6.31
C ALA A 382 19.42 -8.61 6.76
N VAL A 383 20.19 -7.99 5.85
CA VAL A 383 21.39 -7.22 6.19
C VAL A 383 21.05 -6.02 7.05
N VAL A 384 19.99 -5.27 6.73
CA VAL A 384 19.56 -4.10 7.51
C VAL A 384 19.14 -4.49 8.93
N ASN A 385 18.37 -5.57 9.10
CA ASN A 385 17.99 -6.08 10.43
C ASN A 385 19.21 -6.55 11.24
N ALA A 386 20.18 -7.16 10.57
CA ALA A 386 21.44 -7.55 11.19
C ALA A 386 22.23 -6.31 11.61
N GLN A 387 22.35 -5.29 10.77
CA GLN A 387 23.04 -4.04 11.08
C GLN A 387 22.38 -3.28 12.23
N TYR A 388 21.06 -3.18 12.26
CA TYR A 388 20.33 -2.64 13.42
C TYR A 388 20.67 -3.40 14.71
N THR A 389 20.72 -4.74 14.64
CA THR A 389 21.06 -5.58 15.79
C THR A 389 22.51 -5.40 16.21
N PHE A 390 23.43 -5.30 15.27
CA PHE A 390 24.83 -5.00 15.53
C PHE A 390 24.96 -3.65 16.24
N ASN A 391 24.37 -2.59 15.68
CA ASN A 391 24.45 -1.23 16.22
C ASN A 391 23.93 -1.18 17.67
N LYS A 392 22.72 -1.69 17.94
CA LYS A 392 22.13 -1.57 19.29
C LYS A 392 22.90 -2.33 20.37
N TYR A 393 23.51 -3.47 20.02
CA TYR A 393 24.33 -4.23 20.98
C TYR A 393 25.73 -3.64 21.14
N THR A 394 26.30 -3.06 20.09
CA THR A 394 27.57 -2.31 20.14
C THR A 394 27.42 -1.06 21.00
N GLU A 395 26.36 -0.27 20.79
CA GLU A 395 26.03 0.89 21.63
C GLU A 395 25.85 0.49 23.10
N LEU A 396 25.10 -0.58 23.37
CA LEU A 396 24.93 -1.08 24.74
C LEU A 396 26.27 -1.49 25.37
N TRP A 397 27.13 -2.17 24.60
CA TRP A 397 28.47 -2.56 25.05
C TRP A 397 29.35 -1.34 25.32
N ALA A 398 29.27 -0.31 24.48
CA ALA A 398 30.03 0.93 24.63
C ALA A 398 29.60 1.69 25.89
N LEU A 399 28.29 1.83 26.12
CA LEU A 399 27.73 2.42 27.34
C LEU A 399 28.17 1.68 28.60
N CYS A 400 28.15 0.33 28.59
CA CYS A 400 28.62 -0.49 29.71
C CYS A 400 30.12 -0.29 30.03
N ARG A 401 30.90 0.24 29.08
CA ARG A 401 32.35 0.51 29.21
C ARG A 401 32.65 1.99 29.51
N GLY A 402 31.62 2.84 29.57
CA GLY A 402 31.78 4.28 29.78
C GLY A 402 32.32 5.03 28.56
N TYR A 403 32.26 4.44 27.36
CA TYR A 403 32.54 5.20 26.14
C TYR A 403 31.36 6.14 25.88
N SER A 404 31.64 7.45 25.86
CA SER A 404 30.69 8.51 25.55
C SER A 404 31.30 9.44 24.51
N GLU A 405 30.48 10.30 23.90
CA GLU A 405 30.99 11.38 23.07
C GLU A 405 32.04 12.17 23.84
N LYS A 406 33.15 12.53 23.18
CA LYS A 406 34.09 13.50 23.75
C LYS A 406 33.32 14.82 23.89
N THR A 407 33.06 15.22 25.14
CA THR A 407 32.54 16.54 25.51
C THR A 407 33.39 17.67 24.95
#